data_AF-A0A7C3GJI3-F1
#
_entry.id   AF-A0A7C3GJI3-F1
#
_cell.length_a   1.000
_cell.length_b   1.000
_cell.length_c   1.000
_cell.angle_alpha   90.00
_cell.angle_beta   90.00
_cell.angle_gamma   90.00
#
_symmetry.space_group_name_H-M   'P 1'
#
loop_
_entity.id
_entity.type
_entity.pdbx_description
1 polymer ?
#
loop_
_entity_poly.entity_id
_entity_poly.type
_entity_poly.pdbx_seq_one_letter_code
_entity_poly.pdbx_strand_id
1 'polypeptide(L)'
;MDKHFTVTIHDDNGYKQFNLHKFVKKAFLYAGLFLVTLALIAVGTILYLDYSVDTVKKKRDAIEKAYEAMKEQNMQLEESMQMTRLSLLEKKKELHQLSDSLTEIETLIGLKPLGDESLAERVSIAKLSTSQRATLLQLIPSGSPVEYHGITSKYGYRIHPTLGTKEFHRGSDMKAKLNTPVYATADGLVEWAGYHQRSGFGRLIILEHVYGFKSYYGHLNRVVVKSGK
;
A
#
# COMPACT_ATOMS: atom_id res chain seq x y z
N MET A 1 -42.79 -101.20 20.33
CA MET A 1 -41.66 -100.30 20.66
C MET A 1 -42.23 -99.10 21.40
N ASP A 2 -41.97 -98.99 22.70
CA ASP A 2 -42.71 -98.09 23.59
C ASP A 2 -42.66 -96.61 23.19
N LYS A 3 -43.85 -95.99 23.17
CA LYS A 3 -44.07 -94.57 22.84
C LYS A 3 -43.89 -93.64 24.04
N HIS A 4 -43.61 -94.21 25.21
CA HIS A 4 -43.51 -93.53 26.50
C HIS A 4 -42.18 -93.91 27.17
N PHE A 5 -41.61 -92.98 27.90
CA PHE A 5 -40.46 -93.25 28.77
C PHE A 5 -40.86 -92.86 30.19
N THR A 6 -40.55 -93.74 31.14
CA THR A 6 -40.95 -93.57 32.55
C THR A 6 -39.78 -92.97 33.32
N VAL A 7 -39.97 -91.78 33.88
CA VAL A 7 -39.01 -91.17 34.82
C VAL A 7 -39.43 -91.58 36.22
N THR A 8 -38.52 -92.25 36.94
CA THR A 8 -38.71 -92.64 38.34
C THR A 8 -37.82 -91.76 39.20
N ILE A 9 -38.39 -91.01 40.14
CA ILE A 9 -37.64 -90.21 41.11
C ILE A 9 -37.77 -90.93 42.45
N HIS A 10 -36.63 -91.24 43.08
CA HIS A 10 -36.55 -91.82 44.42
C HIS A 10 -36.23 -90.71 45.43
N ASP A 11 -36.95 -90.70 46.54
CA ASP A 11 -36.69 -89.85 47.71
C ASP A 11 -36.88 -90.69 48.99
N ASP A 12 -36.52 -90.16 50.15
CA ASP A 12 -36.53 -90.85 51.45
C ASP A 12 -37.94 -91.34 51.86
N ASN A 13 -39.00 -90.88 51.19
CA ASN A 13 -40.40 -91.29 51.37
C ASN A 13 -40.94 -92.25 50.29
N GLY A 14 -40.09 -92.83 49.44
CA GLY A 14 -40.48 -93.82 48.40
C GLY A 14 -40.22 -93.35 46.96
N TYR A 15 -40.82 -94.03 45.98
CA TYR A 15 -40.63 -93.71 44.55
C TYR A 15 -41.92 -93.23 43.88
N LYS A 16 -41.81 -92.22 43.01
CA LYS A 16 -42.91 -91.77 42.13
C LYS A 16 -42.51 -91.97 40.67
N GLN A 17 -43.41 -92.56 39.88
CA GLN A 17 -43.22 -92.82 38.44
C GLN A 17 -44.14 -91.95 37.58
N PHE A 18 -43.56 -91.30 36.57
CA PHE A 18 -44.30 -90.50 35.59
C PHE A 18 -44.05 -91.02 34.17
N ASN A 19 -45.13 -91.27 33.40
CA ASN A 19 -45.05 -91.68 32.00
C ASN A 19 -45.16 -90.46 31.08
N LEU A 20 -44.06 -90.08 30.42
CA LEU A 20 -44.04 -88.94 29.50
C LEU A 20 -44.10 -89.40 28.03
N HIS A 21 -44.96 -88.75 27.25
CA HIS A 21 -45.09 -88.96 25.80
C HIS A 21 -43.91 -88.31 25.05
N LYS A 22 -43.34 -88.98 24.03
CA LYS A 22 -42.18 -88.48 23.25
C LYS A 22 -42.35 -87.05 22.67
N PHE A 23 -43.59 -86.59 22.46
CA PHE A 23 -43.92 -85.23 22.04
C PHE A 23 -43.51 -84.17 23.08
N VAL A 24 -43.73 -84.44 24.37
CA VAL A 24 -43.42 -83.50 25.46
C VAL A 24 -41.91 -83.25 25.53
N LYS A 25 -41.09 -84.29 25.35
CA LYS A 25 -39.64 -84.16 25.25
C LYS A 25 -39.21 -83.25 24.09
N LYS A 26 -39.85 -83.38 22.91
CA LYS A 26 -39.57 -82.51 21.75
C LYS A 26 -40.02 -81.07 21.99
N ALA A 27 -41.18 -80.86 22.61
CA ALA A 27 -41.68 -79.53 22.96
C ALA A 27 -40.75 -78.78 23.92
N PHE A 28 -40.27 -79.44 24.98
CA PHE A 28 -39.27 -78.85 25.88
C PHE A 28 -37.95 -78.54 25.17
N LEU A 29 -37.51 -79.41 24.26
CA LEU A 29 -36.28 -79.19 23.49
C LEU A 29 -36.41 -77.99 22.53
N TYR A 30 -37.53 -77.85 21.82
CA TYR A 30 -37.80 -76.69 20.96
C TYR A 30 -38.02 -75.40 21.76
N ALA A 31 -38.67 -75.46 22.94
CA ALA A 31 -38.83 -74.31 23.82
C ALA A 31 -37.46 -73.84 24.36
N GLY A 32 -36.59 -74.76 24.76
CA GLY A 32 -35.20 -74.45 25.13
C GLY A 32 -34.41 -73.83 23.98
N LEU A 33 -34.52 -74.39 22.77
CA LEU A 33 -33.86 -73.85 21.58
C LEU A 33 -34.38 -72.44 21.23
N PHE A 34 -35.68 -72.21 21.34
CA PHE A 34 -36.29 -70.90 21.14
C PHE A 34 -35.77 -69.87 22.16
N LEU A 35 -35.71 -70.23 23.45
CA LEU A 35 -35.16 -69.35 24.49
C LEU A 35 -33.68 -69.01 24.25
N VAL A 36 -32.88 -69.99 23.80
CA VAL A 36 -31.48 -69.77 23.44
C VAL A 36 -31.36 -68.82 22.24
N THR A 37 -32.18 -69.00 21.20
CA THR A 37 -32.17 -68.09 20.04
C THR A 37 -32.60 -66.68 20.41
N LEU A 38 -33.58 -66.53 21.30
CA LEU A 38 -34.04 -65.24 21.79
C LEU A 38 -32.96 -64.54 22.61
N ALA A 39 -32.25 -65.30 23.46
CA ALA A 39 -31.11 -64.79 24.21
C ALA A 39 -29.95 -64.34 23.30
N LEU A 40 -29.64 -65.10 22.24
CA LEU A 40 -28.61 -64.72 21.26
C LEU A 40 -28.98 -63.44 20.51
N ILE A 41 -30.24 -63.29 20.09
CA ILE A 41 -30.72 -62.07 19.44
C ILE A 41 -30.62 -60.89 20.40
N ALA A 42 -31.05 -61.05 21.65
CA ALA A 42 -30.96 -59.99 22.67
C ALA A 42 -29.51 -59.56 22.95
N VAL A 43 -28.57 -60.51 23.04
CA VAL A 43 -27.15 -60.18 23.19
C VAL A 43 -26.63 -59.44 21.95
N GLY A 44 -26.97 -59.92 20.75
CA GLY A 44 -26.59 -59.27 19.49
C GLY A 44 -27.11 -57.85 19.37
N THR A 45 -28.37 -57.59 19.76
CA THR A 45 -28.95 -56.24 19.73
C THR A 45 -28.31 -55.32 20.76
N ILE A 46 -28.00 -55.80 21.98
CA ILE A 46 -27.30 -55.01 22.99
C ILE A 46 -25.90 -54.61 22.49
N LEU A 47 -25.13 -55.55 21.94
CA LEU A 47 -23.79 -55.27 21.40
C LEU A 47 -23.85 -54.28 20.22
N TYR A 48 -24.82 -54.45 19.32
CA TYR A 48 -25.03 -53.53 18.21
C TYR A 48 -25.41 -52.12 18.68
N LEU A 49 -26.28 -52.04 19.69
CA LEU A 49 -26.72 -50.77 20.24
C LEU A 49 -25.59 -50.05 20.96
N ASP A 50 -24.77 -50.76 21.74
CA ASP A 50 -23.59 -50.20 22.40
C ASP A 50 -22.58 -49.65 21.38
N TYR A 51 -22.29 -50.41 20.32
CA TYR A 51 -21.45 -49.95 19.21
C TYR A 51 -22.04 -48.70 18.52
N SER A 52 -23.34 -48.70 18.28
CA SER A 52 -24.04 -47.56 17.66
C SER A 52 -23.99 -46.32 18.55
N VAL A 53 -24.12 -46.48 19.87
CA VAL A 53 -24.01 -45.37 20.84
C VAL A 53 -22.58 -44.83 20.88
N ASP A 54 -21.56 -45.69 20.91
CA ASP A 54 -20.14 -45.25 20.92
C ASP A 54 -19.77 -44.49 19.64
N THR A 55 -20.21 -44.98 18.48
CA THR A 55 -19.96 -44.28 17.21
C THR A 55 -20.66 -42.93 17.12
N VAL A 56 -21.90 -42.81 17.61
CA VAL A 56 -22.63 -41.53 17.69
C VAL A 56 -21.93 -40.58 18.65
N LYS A 57 -21.45 -41.07 19.80
CA LYS A 57 -20.69 -40.26 20.77
C LYS A 57 -19.39 -39.72 20.15
N LYS A 58 -18.61 -40.56 19.49
CA LYS A 58 -17.38 -40.15 18.78
C LYS A 58 -17.65 -39.09 17.71
N LYS A 59 -18.73 -39.25 16.93
CA LYS A 59 -19.13 -38.26 15.93
C LYS A 59 -19.53 -36.94 16.56
N ARG A 60 -20.29 -36.98 17.66
CA ARG A 60 -20.66 -35.77 18.43
C ARG A 60 -19.41 -35.04 18.93
N ASP A 61 -18.47 -35.74 19.54
CA ASP A 61 -17.22 -35.15 20.04
C ASP A 61 -16.38 -34.56 18.90
N ALA A 62 -16.33 -35.23 17.74
CA ALA A 62 -15.64 -34.71 16.56
C ALA A 62 -16.31 -33.44 16.00
N ILE A 63 -17.65 -33.41 15.94
CA ILE A 63 -18.43 -32.26 15.51
C ILE A 63 -18.24 -31.09 16.48
N GLU A 64 -18.24 -31.33 17.78
CA GLU A 64 -18.04 -30.31 18.80
C GLU A 64 -16.64 -29.68 18.68
N LYS A 65 -15.60 -30.50 18.50
CA LYS A 65 -14.24 -30.02 18.23
C LYS A 65 -14.15 -29.20 16.94
N ALA A 66 -14.79 -29.67 15.87
CA ALA A 66 -14.82 -28.95 14.59
C ALA A 66 -15.57 -27.62 14.71
N TYR A 67 -16.66 -27.58 15.49
CA TYR A 67 -17.43 -26.37 15.75
C TYR A 67 -16.62 -25.33 16.52
N GLU A 68 -15.94 -25.73 17.60
CA GLU A 68 -15.08 -24.80 18.36
C GLU A 68 -13.90 -24.28 17.52
N ALA A 69 -13.26 -25.14 16.71
CA ALA A 69 -12.21 -24.72 15.79
C ALA A 69 -12.72 -23.71 14.75
N MET A 70 -13.89 -23.96 14.16
CA MET A 70 -14.52 -23.04 13.20
C MET A 70 -14.88 -21.70 13.85
N LYS A 71 -15.38 -21.73 15.08
CA LYS A 71 -15.72 -20.52 15.85
C LYS A 71 -14.47 -19.69 16.15
N GLU A 72 -13.37 -20.31 16.52
CA GLU A 72 -12.08 -19.63 16.72
C GLU A 72 -11.58 -19.00 15.42
N GLN A 73 -11.64 -19.72 14.29
CA GLN A 73 -11.27 -19.18 12.98
C GLN A 73 -12.12 -17.97 12.58
N ASN A 74 -13.43 -18.02 12.81
CA ASN A 74 -14.32 -16.90 12.51
C ASN A 74 -13.98 -15.66 13.37
N MET A 75 -13.66 -15.86 14.65
CA MET A 75 -13.24 -14.77 15.54
C MET A 75 -11.92 -14.13 15.07
N GLN A 76 -10.92 -14.95 14.72
CA GLN A 76 -9.64 -14.46 14.16
C GLN A 76 -9.85 -13.72 12.84
N LEU A 77 -10.76 -14.23 11.99
CA LEU A 77 -11.08 -13.59 10.73
C LEU A 77 -11.73 -12.23 10.95
N GLU A 78 -12.69 -12.13 11.87
CA GLU A 78 -13.32 -10.86 12.24
C GLU A 78 -12.30 -9.83 12.76
N GLU A 79 -11.38 -10.24 13.62
CA GLU A 79 -10.28 -9.39 14.10
C GLU A 79 -9.39 -8.91 12.95
N SER A 80 -8.99 -9.83 12.05
CA SER A 80 -8.15 -9.48 10.89
C SER A 80 -8.84 -8.48 9.96
N MET A 81 -10.16 -8.63 9.76
CA MET A 81 -10.97 -7.71 8.96
C MET A 81 -11.06 -6.34 9.60
N GLN A 82 -11.23 -6.26 10.93
CA GLN A 82 -11.24 -4.99 11.66
C GLN A 82 -9.88 -4.29 11.55
N MET A 83 -8.78 -5.01 11.76
CA MET A 83 -7.43 -4.46 11.62
C MET A 83 -7.14 -3.96 10.20
N THR A 84 -7.54 -4.74 9.20
CA THR A 84 -7.41 -4.35 7.79
C THR A 84 -8.22 -3.09 7.49
N ARG A 85 -9.44 -2.97 8.02
CA ARG A 85 -10.29 -1.80 7.86
C ARG A 85 -9.68 -0.55 8.50
N LEU A 86 -9.10 -0.69 9.69
CA LEU A 86 -8.40 0.41 10.37
C LEU A 86 -7.19 0.88 9.57
N SER A 87 -6.35 -0.05 9.10
CA SER A 87 -5.20 0.25 8.26
C SER A 87 -5.61 0.95 6.94
N LEU A 88 -6.72 0.52 6.33
CA LEU A 88 -7.23 1.14 5.11
C LEU A 88 -7.71 2.58 5.36
N LEU A 89 -8.37 2.85 6.49
CA LEU A 89 -8.77 4.20 6.87
C LEU A 89 -7.56 5.11 7.13
N GLU A 90 -6.53 4.58 7.80
CA GLU A 90 -5.28 5.31 8.04
C GLU A 90 -4.56 5.62 6.72
N LYS A 91 -4.40 4.63 5.84
CA LYS A 91 -3.80 4.83 4.51
C LYS A 91 -4.59 5.81 3.67
N LYS A 92 -5.93 5.78 3.73
CA LYS A 92 -6.77 6.78 3.06
C LYS A 92 -6.49 8.19 3.57
N LYS A 93 -6.34 8.36 4.90
CA LYS A 93 -6.00 9.64 5.50
C LYS A 93 -4.61 10.13 5.05
N GLU A 94 -3.60 9.27 5.05
CA GLU A 94 -2.26 9.59 4.54
C GLU A 94 -2.30 10.04 3.07
N LEU A 95 -3.05 9.33 2.21
CA LEU A 95 -3.20 9.69 0.80
C LEU A 95 -3.90 11.03 0.61
N HIS A 96 -4.91 11.35 1.43
CA HIS A 96 -5.53 12.67 1.42
C HIS A 96 -4.54 13.76 1.79
N GLN A 97 -3.75 13.58 2.86
CA GLN A 97 -2.72 14.54 3.25
C GLN A 97 -1.66 14.75 2.15
N LEU A 98 -1.19 13.66 1.54
CA LEU A 98 -0.25 13.74 0.40
C LEU A 98 -0.86 14.45 -0.81
N SER A 99 -2.13 14.21 -1.09
CA SER A 99 -2.88 14.90 -2.15
C SER A 99 -2.97 16.40 -1.88
N ASP A 100 -3.24 16.81 -0.63
CA ASP A 100 -3.31 18.22 -0.25
C ASP A 100 -1.95 18.90 -0.41
N SER A 101 -0.87 18.26 0.07
CA SER A 101 0.50 18.76 -0.14
C SER A 101 0.88 18.85 -1.61
N LEU A 102 0.47 17.89 -2.44
CA LEU A 102 0.70 17.94 -3.89
C LEU A 102 -0.03 19.12 -4.53
N THR A 103 -1.26 19.38 -4.10
CA THR A 103 -2.06 20.53 -4.57
C THR A 103 -1.36 21.85 -4.23
N GLU A 104 -0.83 21.98 -3.02
CA GLU A 104 -0.04 23.15 -2.62
C GLU A 104 1.17 23.34 -3.54
N ILE A 105 1.93 22.28 -3.80
CA ILE A 105 3.07 22.32 -4.73
C ILE A 105 2.60 22.75 -6.13
N GLU A 106 1.55 22.12 -6.67
CA GLU A 106 0.95 22.44 -7.98
C GLU A 106 0.62 23.94 -8.09
N THR A 107 0.00 24.51 -7.05
CA THR A 107 -0.31 25.95 -7.03
C THR A 107 0.94 26.82 -6.98
N LEU A 108 1.96 26.45 -6.19
CA LEU A 108 3.24 27.18 -6.12
C LEU A 108 3.98 27.18 -7.46
N ILE A 109 3.91 26.07 -8.22
CA ILE A 109 4.50 25.99 -9.56
C ILE A 109 3.59 26.59 -10.65
N GLY A 110 2.42 27.13 -10.28
CA GLY A 110 1.49 27.78 -11.20
C GLY A 110 0.72 26.80 -12.10
N LEU A 111 0.66 25.51 -11.73
CA LEU A 111 -0.25 24.56 -12.33
C LEU A 111 -1.65 24.77 -11.74
N LYS A 112 -2.68 24.67 -12.59
CA LYS A 112 -4.05 24.54 -12.11
C LYS A 112 -4.26 23.10 -11.62
N PRO A 113 -4.95 22.88 -10.49
CA PRO A 113 -5.35 21.54 -10.10
C PRO A 113 -6.28 21.00 -11.18
N LEU A 114 -5.76 20.06 -11.97
CA LEU A 114 -6.52 19.33 -12.97
C LEU A 114 -7.44 18.38 -12.20
N GLY A 115 -8.74 18.68 -12.20
CA GLY A 115 -9.73 17.90 -11.46
C GLY A 115 -9.98 16.53 -12.10
N ASP A 116 -10.28 15.56 -11.23
CA ASP A 116 -10.66 14.15 -11.48
C ASP A 116 -9.55 13.15 -11.88
N GLU A 117 -8.29 13.57 -12.00
CA GLU A 117 -7.19 12.64 -12.30
C GLU A 117 -6.74 11.83 -11.07
N SER A 118 -6.23 10.63 -11.33
CA SER A 118 -5.67 9.77 -10.29
C SER A 118 -4.43 10.41 -9.63
N LEU A 119 -4.20 10.14 -8.34
CA LEU A 119 -3.00 10.65 -7.64
C LEU A 119 -1.69 10.26 -8.35
N ALA A 120 -1.64 9.07 -8.96
CA ALA A 120 -0.49 8.60 -9.71
C ALA A 120 -0.21 9.47 -10.96
N GLU A 121 -1.26 9.83 -11.69
CA GLU A 121 -1.20 10.67 -12.88
C GLU A 121 -0.76 12.09 -12.52
N ARG A 122 -1.37 12.68 -11.48
CA ARG A 122 -0.97 13.99 -10.94
C ARG A 122 0.51 14.03 -10.54
N VAL A 123 1.01 13.02 -9.85
CA VAL A 123 2.43 12.91 -9.48
C VAL A 123 3.31 12.83 -10.74
N SER A 124 2.90 12.10 -11.77
CA SER A 124 3.67 11.97 -13.02
C SER A 124 3.79 13.31 -13.76
N ILE A 125 2.68 14.05 -13.87
CA ILE A 125 2.61 15.37 -14.51
C ILE A 125 3.41 16.39 -13.69
N ALA A 126 3.26 16.40 -12.37
CA ALA A 126 4.03 17.26 -11.48
C ALA A 126 5.55 17.01 -11.62
N LYS A 127 5.99 15.74 -11.66
CA LYS A 127 7.40 15.38 -11.89
C LYS A 127 7.91 15.83 -13.26
N LEU A 128 7.16 15.56 -14.32
CA LEU A 128 7.51 15.99 -15.68
C LEU A 128 7.61 17.51 -15.76
N SER A 129 6.60 18.23 -15.28
CA SER A 129 6.56 19.69 -15.28
C SER A 129 7.72 20.30 -14.47
N THR A 130 8.08 19.69 -13.33
CA THR A 130 9.15 20.20 -12.46
C THR A 130 10.51 20.00 -13.12
N SER A 131 10.77 18.84 -13.73
CA SER A 131 12.02 18.60 -14.46
C SER A 131 12.17 19.54 -15.67
N GLN A 132 11.09 19.74 -16.42
CA GLN A 132 11.05 20.68 -17.54
C GLN A 132 11.25 22.11 -17.06
N ARG A 133 10.60 22.52 -15.96
CA ARG A 133 10.75 23.86 -15.38
C ARG A 133 12.14 24.10 -14.81
N ALA A 134 12.74 23.12 -14.13
CA ALA A 134 14.11 23.21 -13.64
C ALA A 134 15.08 23.40 -14.81
N THR A 135 14.88 22.64 -15.89
CA THR A 135 15.64 22.80 -17.14
C THR A 135 15.44 24.20 -17.72
N LEU A 136 14.20 24.69 -17.80
CA LEU A 136 13.93 26.04 -18.30
C LEU A 136 14.58 27.13 -17.43
N LEU A 137 14.54 27.02 -16.10
CA LEU A 137 15.17 27.97 -15.18
C LEU A 137 16.70 27.93 -15.28
N GLN A 138 17.27 26.78 -15.63
CA GLN A 138 18.71 26.64 -15.86
C GLN A 138 19.13 27.24 -17.21
N LEU A 139 18.28 27.16 -18.24
CA LEU A 139 18.62 27.57 -19.61
C LEU A 139 18.18 29.01 -19.97
N ILE A 140 17.18 29.55 -19.28
CA ILE A 140 16.63 30.89 -19.55
C ILE A 140 17.03 31.84 -18.41
N PRO A 141 17.66 32.99 -18.71
CA PRO A 141 18.08 33.96 -17.70
C PRO A 141 16.94 34.33 -16.74
N SER A 142 17.13 34.04 -15.46
CA SER A 142 16.17 34.37 -14.41
C SER A 142 16.86 34.76 -13.09
N GLY A 143 16.11 35.44 -12.21
CA GLY A 143 16.63 35.89 -10.91
C GLY A 143 17.55 37.12 -10.99
N SER A 144 18.24 37.40 -9.87
CA SER A 144 19.17 38.53 -9.76
C SER A 144 20.61 38.05 -9.96
N PRO A 145 21.42 38.72 -10.81
CA PRO A 145 22.82 38.36 -11.03
C PRO A 145 23.75 38.82 -9.90
N VAL A 146 23.29 39.74 -9.04
CA VAL A 146 24.11 40.36 -8.00
C VAL A 146 23.22 40.67 -6.80
N GLU A 147 23.78 40.65 -5.59
CA GLU A 147 23.13 41.21 -4.41
C GLU A 147 23.20 42.74 -4.46
N TYR A 148 22.06 43.42 -4.47
CA TYR A 148 21.99 44.87 -4.67
C TYR A 148 21.08 45.57 -3.66
N HIS A 149 21.37 46.85 -3.43
CA HIS A 149 20.67 47.72 -2.45
C HIS A 149 19.90 48.83 -3.19
N GLY A 150 19.05 48.41 -4.13
CA GLY A 150 18.23 49.29 -4.97
C GLY A 150 18.74 49.46 -6.41
N ILE A 151 17.82 49.86 -7.29
CA ILE A 151 18.07 50.14 -8.71
C ILE A 151 18.38 51.63 -8.85
N THR A 152 19.58 51.96 -9.33
CA THR A 152 19.98 53.36 -9.60
C THR A 152 19.44 53.85 -10.93
N SER A 153 19.26 52.94 -11.89
CA SER A 153 18.77 53.26 -13.22
C SER A 153 17.94 52.11 -13.79
N LYS A 154 16.70 52.38 -14.18
CA LYS A 154 15.81 51.36 -14.74
C LYS A 154 16.06 51.17 -16.24
N TYR A 155 15.57 50.06 -16.78
CA TYR A 155 15.42 49.86 -18.22
C TYR A 155 14.45 50.89 -18.82
N GLY A 156 14.75 51.35 -20.03
CA GLY A 156 13.89 52.28 -20.77
C GLY A 156 14.52 53.67 -20.99
N TYR A 157 13.71 54.62 -21.45
CA TYR A 157 14.19 55.98 -21.73
C TYR A 157 14.55 56.74 -20.45
N ARG A 158 15.77 57.28 -20.40
CA ARG A 158 16.26 58.13 -19.32
C ARG A 158 17.11 59.28 -19.84
N ILE A 159 17.35 60.27 -19.00
CA ILE A 159 18.34 61.32 -19.28
C ILE A 159 19.73 60.74 -18.99
N HIS A 160 20.64 60.85 -19.95
CA HIS A 160 22.01 60.39 -19.80
C HIS A 160 22.74 61.27 -18.77
N PRO A 161 23.33 60.70 -17.69
CA PRO A 161 23.84 61.48 -16.56
C PRO A 161 25.03 62.37 -16.94
N THR A 162 25.79 62.05 -17.99
CA THR A 162 26.94 62.85 -18.43
C THR A 162 26.67 63.70 -19.67
N LEU A 163 25.68 63.33 -20.50
CA LEU A 163 25.42 63.99 -21.79
C LEU A 163 24.17 64.89 -21.73
N GLY A 164 23.30 64.72 -20.73
CA GLY A 164 22.04 65.46 -20.59
C GLY A 164 20.97 65.12 -21.64
N THR A 165 21.26 64.19 -22.56
CA THR A 165 20.38 63.79 -23.65
C THR A 165 19.46 62.64 -23.24
N LYS A 166 18.28 62.54 -23.86
CA LYS A 166 17.38 61.40 -23.67
C LYS A 166 17.93 60.19 -24.43
N GLU A 167 18.26 59.13 -23.72
CA GLU A 167 18.80 57.87 -24.27
C GLU A 167 18.02 56.67 -23.75
N PHE A 168 17.95 55.61 -24.57
CA PHE A 168 17.32 54.36 -24.17
C PHE A 168 18.30 53.44 -23.44
N HIS A 169 18.04 53.19 -22.17
CA HIS A 169 18.84 52.30 -21.35
C HIS A 169 18.47 50.84 -21.62
N ARG A 170 19.40 50.10 -22.23
CA ARG A 170 19.23 48.69 -22.63
C ARG A 170 19.39 47.68 -21.48
N GLY A 171 19.49 48.17 -20.24
CA GLY A 171 19.70 47.34 -19.06
C GLY A 171 19.16 48.02 -17.80
N SER A 172 19.51 47.49 -16.64
CA SER A 172 19.18 48.08 -15.34
C SER A 172 20.44 48.15 -14.49
N ASP A 173 20.69 49.30 -13.88
CA ASP A 173 21.86 49.51 -13.03
C ASP A 173 21.49 49.19 -11.57
N MET A 174 22.21 48.23 -11.00
CA MET A 174 21.96 47.70 -9.66
C MET A 174 23.04 48.20 -8.70
N LYS A 175 22.65 48.82 -7.58
CA LYS A 175 23.60 49.39 -6.60
C LYS A 175 24.24 48.27 -5.78
N ALA A 176 25.52 47.99 -6.01
CA ALA A 176 26.29 47.03 -5.24
C ALA A 176 27.60 47.63 -4.70
N LYS A 177 28.20 47.02 -3.67
CA LYS A 177 29.53 47.41 -3.17
C LYS A 177 30.59 46.97 -4.18
N LEU A 178 31.74 47.64 -4.19
CA LEU A 178 32.87 47.22 -5.02
C LEU A 178 33.27 45.78 -4.66
N ASN A 179 33.52 44.95 -5.66
CA ASN A 179 33.85 43.51 -5.54
C ASN A 179 32.69 42.60 -5.06
N THR A 180 31.43 43.06 -5.06
CA THR A 180 30.30 42.14 -4.90
C THR A 180 30.33 41.09 -6.04
N PRO A 181 30.25 39.78 -5.73
CA PRO A 181 30.22 38.73 -6.75
C PRO A 181 29.03 38.89 -7.69
N VAL A 182 29.27 38.64 -8.99
CA VAL A 182 28.24 38.61 -10.03
C VAL A 182 28.15 37.20 -10.57
N TYR A 183 26.94 36.66 -10.64
CA TYR A 183 26.63 35.30 -11.05
C TYR A 183 25.88 35.30 -12.39
N ALA A 184 26.11 34.26 -13.17
CA ALA A 184 25.31 33.98 -14.36
C ALA A 184 23.87 33.68 -13.94
N THR A 185 22.90 34.23 -14.67
CA THR A 185 21.46 34.07 -14.41
C THR A 185 20.87 32.82 -15.08
N ALA A 186 21.67 32.14 -15.89
CA ALA A 186 21.39 30.87 -16.56
C ALA A 186 22.70 30.32 -17.14
N ASP A 187 22.69 29.04 -17.48
CA ASP A 187 23.77 28.40 -18.23
C ASP A 187 23.88 29.01 -19.62
N GLY A 188 25.10 29.19 -20.09
CA GLY A 188 25.38 29.81 -21.37
C GLY A 188 26.86 29.77 -21.72
N LEU A 189 27.16 30.09 -22.97
CA LEU A 189 28.51 30.21 -23.50
C LEU A 189 28.99 31.66 -23.31
N VAL A 190 30.22 31.84 -22.86
CA VAL A 190 30.84 33.16 -22.77
C VAL A 190 31.20 33.65 -24.18
N GLU A 191 30.34 34.46 -24.79
CA GLU A 191 30.60 35.12 -26.07
C GLU A 191 31.75 36.14 -25.92
N TRP A 192 31.72 36.94 -24.85
CA TRP A 192 32.74 37.95 -24.59
C TRP A 192 33.09 38.05 -23.11
N ALA A 193 34.38 38.19 -22.80
CA ALA A 193 34.87 38.44 -21.45
C ALA A 193 36.11 39.35 -21.49
N GLY A 194 35.92 40.64 -21.19
CA GLY A 194 37.03 41.59 -21.23
C GLY A 194 36.60 43.06 -21.23
N TYR A 195 37.57 43.96 -21.38
CA TYR A 195 37.30 45.40 -21.48
C TYR A 195 36.74 45.75 -22.86
N HIS A 196 35.54 46.35 -22.89
CA HIS A 196 34.80 46.66 -24.11
C HIS A 196 34.84 48.18 -24.37
N GLN A 197 35.89 48.64 -25.07
CA GLN A 197 36.26 50.06 -25.19
C GLN A 197 35.18 50.96 -25.79
N ARG A 198 34.34 50.45 -26.70
CA ARG A 198 33.39 51.28 -27.48
C ARG A 198 31.96 51.32 -26.95
N SER A 199 31.62 50.53 -25.93
CA SER A 199 30.22 50.38 -25.50
C SER A 199 29.86 51.20 -24.25
N GLY A 200 30.83 51.77 -23.56
CA GLY A 200 30.61 52.43 -22.27
C GLY A 200 30.45 51.47 -21.09
N PHE A 201 30.35 50.16 -21.30
CA PHE A 201 30.22 49.16 -20.21
C PHE A 201 31.52 48.93 -19.43
N GLY A 202 32.68 49.37 -19.92
CA GLY A 202 33.97 49.04 -19.30
C GLY A 202 34.28 47.55 -19.40
N ARG A 203 34.61 46.88 -18.28
CA ARG A 203 34.76 45.42 -18.28
C ARG A 203 33.37 44.78 -18.37
N LEU A 204 33.20 43.94 -19.37
CA LEU A 204 31.93 43.35 -19.78
C LEU A 204 32.08 41.84 -19.92
N ILE A 205 31.08 41.12 -19.44
CA ILE A 205 30.83 39.72 -19.82
C ILE A 205 29.53 39.66 -20.60
N ILE A 206 29.54 38.99 -21.75
CA ILE A 206 28.34 38.66 -22.53
C ILE A 206 28.21 37.13 -22.53
N LEU A 207 27.07 36.64 -22.04
CA LEU A 207 26.73 35.22 -22.12
C LEU A 207 25.62 35.01 -23.14
N GLU A 208 25.81 34.03 -24.02
CA GLU A 208 24.79 33.52 -24.93
C GLU A 208 24.15 32.28 -24.33
N HIS A 209 22.83 32.33 -24.20
CA HIS A 209 22.01 31.26 -23.63
C HIS A 209 21.21 30.56 -24.73
N VAL A 210 20.52 29.49 -24.35
CA VAL A 210 19.64 28.75 -25.28
C VAL A 210 18.48 29.65 -25.73
N TYR A 211 17.93 29.39 -26.92
CA TYR A 211 16.82 30.16 -27.53
C TYR A 211 17.15 31.62 -27.87
N GLY A 212 18.43 31.97 -27.98
CA GLY A 212 18.86 33.30 -28.43
C GLY A 212 18.84 34.39 -27.36
N PHE A 213 18.64 34.02 -26.10
CA PHE A 213 18.78 34.95 -24.98
C PHE A 213 20.25 35.33 -24.80
N LYS A 214 20.51 36.59 -24.47
CA LYS A 214 21.84 37.08 -24.10
C LYS A 214 21.77 37.89 -22.83
N SER A 215 22.73 37.69 -21.92
CA SER A 215 22.88 38.50 -20.71
C SER A 215 24.19 39.29 -20.76
N TYR A 216 24.13 40.54 -20.27
CA TYR A 216 25.22 41.49 -20.31
C TYR A 216 25.55 41.95 -18.89
N TYR A 217 26.80 41.75 -18.46
CA TYR A 217 27.29 42.13 -17.13
C TYR A 217 28.38 43.19 -17.28
N GLY A 218 27.99 44.46 -17.20
CA GLY A 218 28.87 45.61 -17.35
C GLY A 218 29.45 46.14 -16.02
N HIS A 219 30.37 47.08 -16.14
CA HIS A 219 31.00 47.81 -15.04
C HIS A 219 31.72 46.92 -14.01
N LEU A 220 32.22 45.77 -14.44
CA LEU A 220 32.88 44.81 -13.56
C LEU A 220 34.26 45.33 -13.11
N ASN A 221 34.61 45.09 -11.85
CA ASN A 221 35.97 45.38 -11.39
C ASN A 221 36.98 44.31 -11.85
N ARG A 222 36.58 43.03 -11.91
CA ARG A 222 37.43 41.91 -12.33
C ARG A 222 36.60 40.88 -13.08
N VAL A 223 37.18 40.28 -14.12
CA VAL A 223 36.59 39.19 -14.90
C VAL A 223 37.33 37.90 -14.54
N VAL A 224 36.57 36.84 -14.24
CA VAL A 224 37.10 35.54 -13.78
C VAL A 224 36.85 34.39 -14.77
N VAL A 225 36.24 34.69 -15.92
CA VAL A 225 35.94 33.76 -17.02
C VAL A 225 36.64 34.20 -18.31
N LYS A 226 36.71 33.32 -19.31
CA LYS A 226 37.31 33.60 -20.63
C LYS A 226 36.28 33.34 -21.71
N SER A 227 36.38 34.05 -22.84
CA SER A 227 35.56 33.77 -24.03
C SER A 227 35.71 32.34 -24.50
N GLY A 228 34.62 31.76 -25.00
CA GLY A 228 34.54 30.37 -25.48
C GLY A 228 34.47 29.32 -24.37
N LYS A 229 34.22 29.73 -23.13
CA LYS A 229 34.03 28.84 -21.98
C LYS A 229 32.55 28.72 -21.61
#